data_AF-A0A0L8VJD1-F1
#
_entry.id   AF-A0A0L8VJD1-F1
#
_cell.length_a   1.000
_cell.length_b   1.000
_cell.length_c   1.000
_cell.angle_alpha   90.00
_cell.angle_beta   90.00
_cell.angle_gamma   90.00
#
_symmetry.space_group_name_H-M   'P 1'
#
loop_
_entity.id
_entity.type
_entity.pdbx_description
1 polymer ?
#
loop_
_entity_poly.entity_id
_entity_poly.type
_entity_poly.pdbx_seq_one_letter_code
_entity_poly.pdbx_strand_id
1 'polypeptide(L)'
;MGKIAEFLGNPGARPDVHHRAPTVDCKQYEEFGDSNDYKNDDVVRVVSHSDESTDDELCNVNLTETGAIFTSKGFTGLSKGFTDKTLDFLVRVAGSQAVFFIVWIILIIWVVIGIVYNAPFNWQVVMQDGQSIQSYVWDTLLMRQQLMSTHEQILICGRLKSRLASFKNYLTRSTPEEEKADCTVEANEVSSVENHIDPSAINGELPVENWYDRLSNVASRYMGSIAAMVIFWIGIFVWIGCGAIPKDAGNTPPYTGETTGSNPRLKKFSDAWQMYINTAVAVSLLICTTFLQNIRARHDYFTGRFLVDIFDMDEKIDYRIRKHFNDFETPHPVVTIESKKRSTGRKMIDWYADIIGTGIGVLIGVAVFATWIGIGSPMKWDDNWWLIIGTYTGLIGFLDGFVLREVYFRIVQHEEKNYSDVAKEDLELFQELGIECPEEFSGKAPEINIIGYRTSQYINRICSTPWSVLVSVIIIIGLICIASGLRWSTTGQLIANTPTMIIEEFFLLVLLQAHNWADRQRRVEVTALYARRRILLSYVEKRFPEVMMLEK
;
A
#
# COMPACT_ATOMS: atom_id res chain seq x y z
N MET A 1 9.57 30.71 -5.39
CA MET A 1 8.54 29.67 -5.14
C MET A 1 8.91 28.68 -4.03
N GLY A 2 10.17 28.62 -3.55
CA GLY A 2 10.67 27.61 -2.59
C GLY A 2 9.89 27.47 -1.28
N LYS A 3 9.72 28.54 -0.50
CA LYS A 3 9.09 28.43 0.85
C LYS A 3 7.60 28.06 0.84
N ILE A 4 6.85 28.44 -0.19
CA ILE A 4 5.42 28.09 -0.31
C ILE A 4 5.28 26.65 -0.80
N ALA A 5 6.12 26.22 -1.76
CA ALA A 5 6.14 24.83 -2.21
C ALA A 5 6.58 23.89 -1.07
N GLU A 6 7.60 24.27 -0.29
CA GLU A 6 8.06 23.54 0.89
C GLU A 6 7.02 23.51 2.01
N PHE A 7 6.33 24.63 2.27
CA PHE A 7 5.18 24.69 3.19
C PHE A 7 4.02 23.80 2.76
N LEU A 8 3.80 23.65 1.45
CA LEU A 8 2.77 22.78 0.88
C LEU A 8 3.24 21.32 0.70
N GLY A 9 4.43 20.96 1.18
CA GLY A 9 4.93 19.59 1.09
C GLY A 9 5.49 19.19 -0.29
N ASN A 10 5.83 20.14 -1.15
CA ASN A 10 6.34 19.96 -2.52
C ASN A 10 5.53 18.95 -3.38
N PRO A 11 4.22 19.16 -3.55
CA PRO A 11 3.32 18.19 -4.18
C PRO A 11 3.64 18.02 -5.67
N GLY A 12 3.63 16.77 -6.13
CA GLY A 12 3.99 16.36 -7.48
C GLY A 12 5.50 16.23 -7.71
N ALA A 13 6.35 16.63 -6.75
CA ALA A 13 7.78 16.39 -6.83
C ALA A 13 8.09 14.94 -6.45
N ARG A 14 8.83 14.26 -7.31
CA ARG A 14 9.48 12.98 -7.01
C ARG A 14 10.92 13.13 -7.44
N PRO A 15 11.79 13.66 -6.57
CA PRO A 15 13.20 13.85 -6.89
C PRO A 15 13.88 12.49 -7.08
N ASP A 16 15.05 12.52 -7.70
CA ASP A 16 15.93 11.36 -7.74
C ASP A 16 16.34 11.01 -6.32
N VAL A 17 16.42 9.71 -6.03
CA VAL A 17 16.79 9.23 -4.70
C VAL A 17 18.28 8.88 -4.73
N HIS A 18 19.06 9.67 -4.01
CA HIS A 18 20.48 9.41 -3.77
C HIS A 18 20.62 8.73 -2.40
N HIS A 19 21.24 7.55 -2.39
CA HIS A 19 21.44 6.79 -1.17
C HIS A 19 22.83 6.15 -1.14
N ARG A 20 23.39 6.09 0.07
CA ARG A 20 24.64 5.41 0.40
C ARG A 20 24.38 4.54 1.62
N ALA A 21 24.79 3.28 1.55
CA ALA A 21 24.72 2.41 2.71
C ALA A 21 25.71 2.85 3.80
N PRO A 22 25.34 2.78 5.08
CA PRO A 22 26.27 3.06 6.17
C PRO A 22 27.39 2.00 6.19
N THR A 23 28.61 2.45 6.47
CA THR A 23 29.78 1.58 6.67
C THR A 23 29.71 0.96 8.07
N VAL A 24 30.09 -0.31 8.20
CA VAL A 24 30.14 -1.00 9.51
C VAL A 24 31.33 -0.51 10.33
N ASP A 25 31.09 -0.09 11.58
CA ASP A 25 32.15 0.32 12.52
C ASP A 25 32.80 -0.91 13.17
N CYS A 26 34.13 -0.93 13.19
CA CYS A 26 34.94 -2.00 13.79
C CYS A 26 34.61 -2.22 15.27
N LYS A 27 34.29 -1.13 16.01
CA LYS A 27 34.02 -1.20 17.46
C LYS A 27 32.70 -1.89 17.82
N GLN A 28 31.72 -1.86 16.91
CA GLN A 28 30.36 -2.34 17.19
C GLN A 28 30.28 -3.88 17.19
N TYR A 29 31.19 -4.57 16.50
CA TYR A 29 31.24 -6.04 16.43
C TYR A 29 32.19 -6.68 17.44
N GLU A 30 33.23 -6.00 17.92
CA GLU A 30 34.15 -6.56 18.92
C GLU A 30 33.52 -6.68 20.33
N GLU A 31 32.47 -5.90 20.64
CA GLU A 31 31.71 -5.99 21.91
C GLU A 31 30.64 -7.10 21.92
N PHE A 32 30.37 -7.78 20.80
CA PHE A 32 29.44 -8.92 20.74
C PHE A 32 30.04 -10.25 21.28
N GLY A 33 31.21 -10.17 21.93
CA GLY A 33 31.74 -11.26 22.76
C GLY A 33 31.00 -11.35 24.09
N ASP A 34 30.02 -12.25 24.15
CA ASP A 34 29.53 -12.89 25.38
C ASP A 34 28.97 -11.93 26.46
N SER A 35 27.82 -11.29 26.20
CA SER A 35 27.00 -10.75 27.30
C SER A 35 25.50 -10.94 27.07
N ASN A 36 24.86 -11.56 28.07
CA ASN A 36 23.49 -12.06 28.09
C ASN A 36 22.47 -10.99 28.55
N ASP A 37 22.64 -9.72 28.18
CA ASP A 37 21.82 -8.64 28.75
C ASP A 37 21.14 -7.79 27.67
N TYR A 38 20.06 -8.33 27.11
CA TYR A 38 19.07 -7.55 26.35
C TYR A 38 17.84 -7.30 27.21
N LYS A 39 17.91 -6.27 28.05
CA LYS A 39 16.72 -5.61 28.60
C LYS A 39 16.92 -4.09 28.57
N ASN A 40 16.11 -3.46 27.72
CA ASN A 40 15.96 -2.03 27.45
C ASN A 40 17.01 -1.41 26.52
N ASP A 41 16.64 -1.24 25.25
CA ASP A 41 16.69 0.06 24.58
C ASP A 41 15.90 0.02 23.24
N ASP A 42 14.75 0.69 23.21
CA ASP A 42 13.74 0.66 22.12
C ASP A 42 14.16 1.35 20.79
N VAL A 43 15.45 1.63 20.59
CA VAL A 43 15.94 2.21 19.33
C VAL A 43 17.37 1.75 19.04
N VAL A 44 17.54 0.84 18.08
CA VAL A 44 18.85 0.60 17.46
C VAL A 44 19.23 1.86 16.69
N ARG A 45 20.05 2.71 17.32
CA ARG A 45 20.54 3.96 16.73
C ARG A 45 21.81 3.66 15.95
N VAL A 46 21.70 3.40 14.65
CA VAL A 46 22.86 3.38 13.75
C VAL A 46 23.22 4.83 13.44
N VAL A 47 24.17 5.39 14.20
CA VAL A 47 24.74 6.71 13.93
C VAL A 47 25.91 6.52 12.96
N SER A 48 25.72 6.96 11.71
CA SER A 48 26.83 7.14 10.77
C SER A 48 27.52 8.46 11.11
N HIS A 49 28.78 8.42 11.50
CA HIS A 49 29.63 9.61 11.60
C HIS A 49 30.42 9.76 10.30
N SER A 50 29.93 10.57 9.38
CA SER A 50 30.71 11.11 8.25
C SER A 50 30.39 12.59 8.05
N ASP A 51 31.34 13.34 7.51
CA ASP A 51 31.36 14.81 7.48
C ASP A 51 30.03 15.49 7.06
N GLU A 52 29.56 16.41 7.91
CA GLU A 52 28.23 17.03 7.95
C GLU A 52 27.80 17.81 6.68
N SER A 53 28.67 18.01 5.68
CA SER A 53 28.36 18.88 4.53
C SER A 53 27.65 18.18 3.35
N THR A 54 27.70 16.84 3.29
CA THR A 54 27.04 16.02 2.24
C THR A 54 25.87 15.18 2.74
N ASP A 55 25.73 15.00 4.06
CA ASP A 55 24.67 14.18 4.66
C ASP A 55 23.28 14.85 4.61
N ASP A 56 23.22 16.18 4.50
CA ASP A 56 21.95 16.91 4.43
C ASP A 56 21.14 16.57 3.16
N GLU A 57 21.80 16.06 2.10
CA GLU A 57 21.15 15.56 0.88
C GLU A 57 20.74 14.08 0.97
N LEU A 58 21.45 13.23 1.74
CA LEU A 58 21.21 11.78 1.80
C LEU A 58 20.03 11.42 2.71
N CYS A 59 19.22 10.45 2.29
CA CYS A 59 18.10 9.95 3.10
C CYS A 59 18.55 8.76 3.96
N ASN A 60 18.49 8.93 5.29
CA ASN A 60 18.73 7.86 6.26
C ASN A 60 17.53 6.90 6.34
N VAL A 61 17.84 5.60 6.38
CA VAL A 61 16.88 4.48 6.41
C VAL A 61 17.26 3.54 7.56
N ASN A 62 16.38 3.45 8.55
CA ASN A 62 16.56 2.57 9.70
C ASN A 62 15.40 1.57 9.77
N LEU A 63 15.66 0.37 10.30
CA LEU A 63 14.61 -0.59 10.66
C LEU A 63 14.60 -0.77 12.18
N THR A 64 13.41 -0.96 12.74
CA THR A 64 13.25 -1.48 14.09
C THR A 64 13.39 -3.00 14.11
N GLU A 65 13.61 -3.57 15.29
CA GLU A 65 13.62 -5.03 15.50
C GLU A 65 12.30 -5.69 15.07
N THR A 66 11.20 -4.94 15.13
CA THR A 66 9.87 -5.36 14.65
C THR A 66 9.70 -5.29 13.14
N GLY A 67 10.71 -4.85 12.38
CA GLY A 67 10.69 -4.72 10.93
C GLY A 67 10.04 -3.44 10.40
N ALA A 68 9.71 -2.47 11.25
CA ALA A 68 9.16 -1.19 10.80
C ALA A 68 10.27 -0.29 10.24
N ILE A 69 10.07 0.23 9.04
CA ILE A 69 11.03 1.08 8.34
C ILE A 69 10.79 2.54 8.74
N PHE A 70 11.88 3.26 9.03
CA PHE A 70 11.86 4.69 9.33
C PHE A 70 12.81 5.42 8.42
N THR A 71 12.26 6.41 7.71
CA THR A 71 13.02 7.30 6.83
C THR A 71 13.05 8.71 7.41
N SER A 72 14.20 9.37 7.26
CA SER A 72 14.39 10.77 7.66
C SER A 72 13.60 11.75 6.78
N LYS A 73 13.53 11.46 5.47
CA LYS A 73 12.75 12.21 4.48
C LYS A 73 11.50 11.43 4.06
N GLY A 74 10.42 12.14 3.74
CA GLY A 74 9.21 11.57 3.16
C GLY A 74 9.30 11.44 1.63
N PHE A 75 8.26 10.86 1.02
CA PHE A 75 8.17 10.69 -0.44
C PHE A 75 8.23 12.00 -1.25
N THR A 76 8.04 13.15 -0.60
CA THR A 76 8.13 14.50 -1.16
C THR A 76 9.56 15.05 -1.20
N GLY A 77 10.52 14.33 -0.62
CA GLY A 77 11.91 14.74 -0.46
C GLY A 77 12.16 15.68 0.73
N LEU A 78 11.13 16.02 1.50
CA LEU A 78 11.21 16.89 2.68
C LEU A 78 11.35 16.07 3.97
N SER A 79 11.92 16.67 5.02
CA SER A 79 11.97 16.06 6.36
C SER A 79 10.57 15.85 6.94
N LYS A 80 10.32 14.71 7.59
CA LYS A 80 8.99 14.39 8.15
C LYS A 80 8.61 15.34 9.29
N GLY A 81 7.55 16.12 9.10
CA GLY A 81 6.98 17.02 10.10
C GLY A 81 6.09 16.34 11.14
N PHE A 82 5.49 17.11 12.05
CA PHE A 82 4.56 16.59 13.07
C PHE A 82 3.28 16.00 12.44
N THR A 83 2.72 16.68 11.44
CA THR A 83 1.55 16.21 10.68
C THR A 83 1.82 14.88 10.02
N ASP A 84 3.02 14.70 9.48
CA ASP A 84 3.43 13.44 8.85
C ASP A 84 3.54 12.30 9.85
N LYS A 85 4.19 12.53 11.00
CA LYS A 85 4.27 11.53 12.06
C LYS A 85 2.89 11.12 12.58
N THR A 86 1.97 12.07 12.70
CA THR A 86 0.58 11.82 13.13
C THR A 86 -0.16 10.95 12.12
N LEU A 87 -0.01 11.25 10.83
CA LEU A 87 -0.66 10.47 9.79
C LEU A 87 -0.04 9.07 9.62
N ASP A 88 1.28 8.93 9.76
CA ASP A 88 1.94 7.61 9.77
C ASP A 88 1.42 6.77 10.95
N PHE A 89 1.18 7.39 12.11
CA PHE A 89 0.53 6.74 13.24
C PHE A 89 -0.92 6.33 12.93
N LEU A 90 -1.71 7.20 12.32
CA LEU A 90 -3.10 6.89 11.93
C LEU A 90 -3.17 5.73 10.92
N VAL A 91 -2.24 5.65 9.96
CA VAL A 91 -2.13 4.52 9.03
C VAL A 91 -1.91 3.20 9.80
N ARG A 92 -0.98 3.19 10.77
CA ARG A 92 -0.72 2.00 11.61
C ARG A 92 -1.94 1.60 12.43
N VAL A 93 -2.64 2.58 13.00
CA VAL A 93 -3.87 2.34 13.78
C VAL A 93 -4.99 1.79 12.88
N ALA A 94 -5.20 2.35 11.70
CA ALA A 94 -6.24 1.93 10.76
C ALA A 94 -6.09 0.47 10.29
N GLY A 95 -4.85 -0.01 10.12
CA GLY A 95 -4.56 -1.41 9.77
C GLY A 95 -4.58 -2.39 10.96
N SER A 96 -4.70 -1.90 12.19
CA SER A 96 -4.58 -2.71 13.40
C SER A 96 -5.76 -3.67 13.61
N GLN A 97 -5.48 -4.77 14.31
CA GLN A 97 -6.51 -5.73 14.72
C GLN A 97 -7.60 -5.08 15.59
N ALA A 98 -7.23 -4.10 16.44
CA ALA A 98 -8.17 -3.42 17.32
C ALA A 98 -9.23 -2.63 16.52
N VAL A 99 -8.82 -1.86 15.52
CA VAL A 99 -9.75 -1.12 14.66
C VAL A 99 -10.65 -2.08 13.88
N PHE A 100 -10.09 -3.18 13.37
CA PHE A 100 -10.89 -4.22 12.72
C PHE A 100 -12.03 -4.70 13.61
N PHE A 101 -11.76 -5.07 14.87
CA PHE A 101 -12.80 -5.52 15.80
C PHE A 101 -13.83 -4.42 16.12
N ILE A 102 -13.38 -3.18 16.30
CA ILE A 102 -14.26 -2.04 16.57
C ILE A 102 -15.24 -1.83 15.41
N VAL A 103 -14.78 -1.87 14.16
CA VAL A 103 -15.64 -1.71 12.97
C VAL A 103 -16.70 -2.82 12.92
N TRP A 104 -16.33 -4.08 13.20
CA TRP A 104 -17.30 -5.17 13.25
C TRP A 104 -18.32 -5.02 14.38
N ILE A 105 -17.90 -4.56 15.56
CA ILE A 105 -18.82 -4.28 16.67
C ILE A 105 -19.83 -3.20 16.25
N ILE A 106 -19.37 -2.10 15.65
CA ILE A 106 -20.23 -1.01 15.17
C ILE A 106 -21.22 -1.56 14.11
N LEU A 107 -20.73 -2.34 13.15
CA LEU A 107 -21.57 -2.92 12.11
C LEU A 107 -22.63 -3.88 12.69
N ILE A 108 -22.27 -4.73 13.65
CA ILE A 108 -23.20 -5.66 14.29
C ILE A 108 -24.26 -4.89 15.09
N ILE A 109 -23.87 -3.88 15.87
CA ILE A 109 -24.81 -3.02 16.59
C ILE A 109 -25.78 -2.36 15.61
N TRP A 110 -25.25 -1.85 14.49
CA TRP A 110 -26.07 -1.22 13.47
C TRP A 110 -27.07 -2.22 12.83
N VAL A 111 -26.65 -3.44 12.52
CA VAL A 111 -27.54 -4.47 11.98
C VAL A 111 -28.64 -4.84 12.98
N VAL A 112 -28.30 -5.06 14.25
CA VAL A 112 -29.26 -5.46 15.29
C VAL A 112 -30.31 -4.38 15.51
N ILE A 113 -29.90 -3.12 15.63
CA ILE A 113 -30.82 -1.99 15.79
C ILE A 113 -31.69 -1.83 14.54
N GLY A 114 -31.11 -1.96 13.34
CA GLY A 114 -31.85 -1.89 12.09
C GLY A 114 -32.97 -2.94 11.99
N ILE A 115 -32.71 -4.17 12.43
CA ILE A 115 -33.73 -5.24 12.46
C ILE A 115 -34.85 -4.88 13.44
N VAL A 116 -34.54 -4.36 14.62
CA VAL A 116 -35.54 -3.99 15.64
C VAL A 116 -36.46 -2.86 15.15
N TYR A 117 -35.92 -1.87 14.44
CA TYR A 117 -36.67 -0.70 13.99
C TYR A 117 -37.20 -0.80 12.54
N ASN A 118 -37.06 -1.96 11.88
CA ASN A 118 -37.41 -2.16 10.46
C ASN A 118 -36.69 -1.20 9.49
N ALA A 119 -35.45 -0.82 9.80
CA ALA A 119 -34.54 -0.05 8.94
C ALA A 119 -35.19 1.15 8.21
N PRO A 120 -35.69 2.17 8.94
CA PRO A 120 -36.29 3.35 8.33
C PRO A 120 -35.30 4.10 7.44
N PHE A 121 -35.79 4.99 6.58
CA PHE A 121 -34.95 5.74 5.63
C PHE A 121 -33.75 6.43 6.32
N ASN A 122 -33.98 7.07 7.46
CA ASN A 122 -32.93 7.78 8.20
C ASN A 122 -31.88 6.83 8.79
N TRP A 123 -32.26 5.58 9.10
CA TRP A 123 -31.32 4.56 9.55
C TRP A 123 -30.33 4.14 8.44
N GLN A 124 -30.82 4.11 7.21
CA GLN A 124 -30.02 3.85 6.01
C GLN A 124 -29.10 5.03 5.69
N VAL A 125 -29.60 6.26 5.79
CA VAL A 125 -28.80 7.50 5.61
C VAL A 125 -27.63 7.54 6.59
N VAL A 126 -27.85 7.21 7.87
CA VAL A 126 -26.77 7.19 8.88
C VAL A 126 -25.64 6.24 8.50
N MET A 127 -25.97 5.06 7.97
CA MET A 127 -24.95 4.09 7.53
C MET A 127 -24.18 4.60 6.33
N GLN A 128 -24.91 5.14 5.36
CA GLN A 128 -24.36 5.66 4.13
C GLN A 128 -23.43 6.85 4.39
N ASP A 129 -23.84 7.81 5.22
CA ASP A 129 -23.01 8.96 5.60
C ASP A 129 -21.81 8.54 6.45
N GLY A 130 -22.03 7.63 7.42
CA GLY A 130 -20.95 7.11 8.26
C GLY A 130 -19.87 6.40 7.46
N GLN A 131 -20.25 5.52 6.54
CA GLN A 131 -19.30 4.87 5.65
C GLN A 131 -18.67 5.86 4.67
N SER A 132 -19.43 6.78 4.11
CA SER A 132 -18.93 7.82 3.21
C SER A 132 -17.79 8.63 3.83
N ILE A 133 -17.95 9.05 5.09
CA ILE A 133 -16.89 9.70 5.88
C ILE A 133 -15.70 8.77 6.07
N GLN A 134 -15.96 7.51 6.41
CA GLN A 134 -14.92 6.51 6.60
C GLN A 134 -14.13 6.25 5.31
N SER A 135 -14.77 6.12 4.15
CA SER A 135 -14.13 6.00 2.83
C SER A 135 -13.20 7.17 2.56
N TYR A 136 -13.66 8.41 2.77
CA TYR A 136 -12.83 9.59 2.58
C TYR A 136 -11.54 9.57 3.44
N VAL A 137 -11.67 9.20 4.72
CA VAL A 137 -10.53 9.05 5.62
C VAL A 137 -9.64 7.88 5.17
N TRP A 138 -10.22 6.75 4.79
CA TRP A 138 -9.48 5.57 4.38
C TRP A 138 -8.73 5.80 3.08
N ASP A 139 -9.31 6.45 2.08
CA ASP A 139 -8.65 6.78 0.81
C ASP A 139 -7.46 7.70 1.04
N THR A 140 -7.60 8.66 1.94
CA THR A 140 -6.50 9.52 2.40
C THR A 140 -5.35 8.69 3.01
N LEU A 141 -5.67 7.78 3.93
CA LEU A 141 -4.69 6.91 4.57
C LEU A 141 -4.09 5.89 3.58
N LEU A 142 -4.88 5.34 2.66
CA LEU A 142 -4.46 4.38 1.63
C LEU A 142 -3.50 5.02 0.64
N MET A 143 -3.77 6.27 0.23
CA MET A 143 -2.87 7.03 -0.64
C MET A 143 -1.54 7.25 0.06
N ARG A 144 -1.58 7.72 1.30
CA ARG A 144 -0.38 7.94 2.11
C ARG A 144 0.44 6.68 2.29
N GLN A 145 -0.20 5.56 2.66
CA GLN A 145 0.47 4.29 2.85
C GLN A 145 1.17 3.83 1.57
N GLN A 146 0.52 3.94 0.40
CA GLN A 146 1.13 3.56 -0.88
C GLN A 146 2.36 4.42 -1.19
N LEU A 147 2.24 5.74 -1.04
CA LEU A 147 3.32 6.67 -1.33
C LEU A 147 4.53 6.46 -0.40
N MET A 148 4.29 6.27 0.89
CA MET A 148 5.35 6.00 1.87
C MET A 148 5.99 4.64 1.66
N SER A 149 5.19 3.58 1.50
CA SER A 149 5.70 2.22 1.22
C SER A 149 6.62 2.25 0.00
N THR A 150 6.20 2.90 -1.10
CA THR A 150 7.05 3.01 -2.30
C THR A 150 8.38 3.66 -2.03
N HIS A 151 8.36 4.77 -1.29
CA HIS A 151 9.57 5.50 -0.97
C HIS A 151 10.53 4.66 -0.12
N GLU A 152 9.99 3.96 0.88
CA GLU A 152 10.75 3.05 1.74
C GLU A 152 11.36 1.89 0.94
N GLN A 153 10.58 1.26 0.06
CA GLN A 153 11.07 0.15 -0.78
C GLN A 153 12.16 0.58 -1.76
N ILE A 154 12.02 1.75 -2.39
CA ILE A 154 13.06 2.32 -3.26
C ILE A 154 14.35 2.53 -2.48
N LEU A 155 14.25 3.07 -1.27
CA LEU A 155 15.40 3.33 -0.41
C LEU A 155 16.10 2.04 0.04
N ILE A 156 15.33 1.00 0.35
CA ILE A 156 15.85 -0.35 0.63
C ILE A 156 16.63 -0.89 -0.56
N CYS A 157 16.06 -0.84 -1.77
CA CYS A 157 16.78 -1.25 -2.98
C CYS A 157 18.05 -0.41 -3.18
N GLY A 158 18.01 0.90 -2.94
CA GLY A 158 19.18 1.76 -2.98
C GLY A 158 20.29 1.33 -2.02
N ARG A 159 19.92 0.97 -0.77
CA ARG A 159 20.85 0.45 0.24
C ARG A 159 21.48 -0.87 -0.18
N LEU A 160 20.66 -1.82 -0.65
CA LEU A 160 21.10 -3.12 -1.11
C LEU A 160 22.08 -3.00 -2.27
N LYS A 161 21.78 -2.16 -3.28
CA LYS A 161 22.66 -1.92 -4.42
C LYS A 161 23.99 -1.26 -4.01
N SER A 162 23.94 -0.31 -3.08
CA SER A 162 25.12 0.38 -2.57
C SER A 162 26.08 -0.59 -1.87
N ARG A 163 25.56 -1.48 -1.01
CA ARG A 163 26.36 -2.55 -0.37
C ARG A 163 26.87 -3.56 -1.40
N LEU A 164 26.00 -4.03 -2.28
CA LEU A 164 26.33 -5.03 -3.30
C LEU A 164 27.46 -4.57 -4.22
N ALA A 165 27.48 -3.29 -4.61
CA ALA A 165 28.55 -2.72 -5.42
C ALA A 165 29.91 -2.77 -4.69
N SER A 166 29.94 -2.55 -3.37
CA SER A 166 31.14 -2.75 -2.56
C SER A 166 31.54 -4.21 -2.46
N PHE A 167 30.58 -5.12 -2.21
CA PHE A 167 30.85 -6.56 -2.15
C PHE A 167 31.47 -7.06 -3.45
N LYS A 168 30.88 -6.66 -4.59
CA LYS A 168 31.40 -6.96 -5.92
C LYS A 168 32.86 -6.51 -6.05
N ASN A 169 33.14 -5.23 -5.76
CA ASN A 169 34.49 -4.67 -5.88
C ASN A 169 35.52 -5.43 -5.03
N TYR A 170 35.22 -5.74 -3.77
CA TYR A 170 36.15 -6.46 -2.89
C TYR A 170 36.34 -7.91 -3.34
N LEU A 171 35.24 -8.65 -3.56
CA LEU A 171 35.30 -10.08 -3.85
C LEU A 171 35.94 -10.38 -5.20
N THR A 172 35.77 -9.51 -6.21
CA THR A 172 36.44 -9.64 -7.52
C THR A 172 37.89 -9.19 -7.51
N ARG A 173 38.31 -8.35 -6.56
CA ARG A 173 39.72 -7.92 -6.43
C ARG A 173 40.62 -9.05 -5.95
N SER A 174 40.07 -9.99 -5.19
CA SER A 174 40.76 -11.12 -4.56
C SER A 174 40.84 -12.40 -5.42
N THR A 175 40.62 -12.36 -6.74
CA THR A 175 40.66 -13.60 -7.55
C THR A 175 41.98 -13.81 -8.31
N PRO A 176 42.98 -14.52 -7.74
CA PRO A 176 43.82 -15.44 -8.51
C PRO A 176 42.95 -16.62 -9.01
N GLU A 177 43.22 -17.11 -10.23
CA GLU A 177 42.44 -18.21 -10.84
C GLU A 177 42.52 -19.53 -10.05
N GLU A 178 43.56 -19.72 -9.23
CA GLU A 178 43.83 -20.96 -8.48
C GLU A 178 42.97 -21.14 -7.20
N GLU A 179 42.51 -20.05 -6.55
CA GLU A 179 41.65 -20.12 -5.34
C GLU A 179 40.15 -20.24 -5.66
N LYS A 180 39.74 -20.04 -6.92
CA LYS A 180 38.32 -20.17 -7.34
C LYS A 180 37.82 -21.62 -7.25
N ALA A 181 38.71 -22.60 -7.38
CA ALA A 181 38.35 -24.02 -7.44
C ALA A 181 38.09 -24.65 -6.06
N ASP A 182 38.68 -24.13 -4.98
CA ASP A 182 38.60 -24.72 -3.63
C ASP A 182 37.45 -24.13 -2.79
N CYS A 183 36.84 -23.02 -3.24
CA CYS A 183 35.76 -22.30 -2.56
C CYS A 183 34.39 -22.42 -3.28
N THR A 184 34.25 -23.30 -4.28
CA THR A 184 32.96 -23.57 -4.91
C THR A 184 31.97 -24.09 -3.87
N VAL A 185 30.94 -23.30 -3.58
CA VAL A 185 29.79 -23.77 -2.79
C VAL A 185 29.06 -24.79 -3.67
N GLU A 186 29.26 -26.08 -3.40
CA GLU A 186 28.56 -27.15 -4.13
C GLU A 186 27.03 -27.00 -3.95
N ALA A 187 26.27 -27.35 -4.98
CA ALA A 187 24.79 -27.33 -4.97
C ALA A 187 24.16 -28.05 -3.75
N ASN A 188 24.88 -29.01 -3.13
CA ASN A 188 24.47 -29.74 -1.93
C ASN A 188 24.42 -28.90 -0.64
N GLU A 189 25.04 -27.72 -0.59
CA GLU A 189 24.91 -26.81 0.56
C GLU A 189 23.81 -25.78 0.36
N VAL A 190 23.51 -25.44 -0.90
CA VAL A 190 22.36 -24.60 -1.23
C VAL A 190 21.05 -25.33 -0.94
N SER A 191 21.02 -26.67 -1.07
CA SER A 191 19.88 -27.49 -0.62
C SER A 191 19.72 -27.54 0.91
N SER A 192 20.74 -27.20 1.71
CA SER A 192 20.57 -26.98 3.15
C SER A 192 19.82 -25.68 3.46
N VAL A 193 19.94 -24.67 2.60
CA VAL A 193 19.19 -23.39 2.71
C VAL A 193 17.71 -23.62 2.43
N GLU A 194 17.38 -24.48 1.46
CA GLU A 194 16.00 -24.91 1.15
C GLU A 194 15.32 -25.57 2.37
N ASN A 195 16.06 -26.37 3.15
CA ASN A 195 15.53 -27.00 4.37
C ASN A 195 15.25 -26.01 5.52
N HIS A 196 15.80 -24.79 5.47
CA HIS A 196 15.59 -23.77 6.50
C HIS A 196 14.55 -22.71 6.13
N ILE A 197 14.12 -22.64 4.87
CA ILE A 197 13.07 -21.71 4.43
C ILE A 197 11.77 -22.50 4.32
N ASP A 198 10.72 -22.05 5.01
CA ASP A 198 9.41 -22.69 4.92
C ASP A 198 8.93 -22.69 3.45
N PRO A 199 8.56 -23.86 2.87
CA PRO A 199 8.05 -23.97 1.50
C PRO A 199 6.87 -23.03 1.22
N SER A 200 6.08 -22.68 2.24
CA SER A 200 4.99 -21.71 2.11
C SER A 200 5.50 -20.27 1.89
N ALA A 201 6.64 -19.89 2.47
CA ALA A 201 7.27 -18.59 2.28
C ALA A 201 7.90 -18.45 0.88
N ILE A 202 8.45 -19.55 0.32
CA ILE A 202 8.96 -19.61 -1.06
C ILE A 202 7.83 -19.35 -2.06
N ASN A 203 6.64 -19.90 -1.81
CA ASN A 203 5.45 -19.69 -2.63
C ASN A 203 4.78 -18.31 -2.45
N GLY A 204 5.33 -17.48 -1.55
CA GLY A 204 4.82 -16.16 -1.20
C GLY A 204 3.49 -16.23 -0.45
N GLU A 205 3.24 -17.27 0.36
CA GLU A 205 2.04 -17.34 1.22
C GLU A 205 2.25 -16.57 2.54
N LEU A 206 1.16 -16.04 3.09
CA LEU A 206 1.21 -15.37 4.41
C LEU A 206 1.19 -16.42 5.51
N PRO A 207 2.03 -16.29 6.56
CA PRO A 207 1.98 -17.18 7.70
C PRO A 207 0.59 -17.07 8.37
N VAL A 208 0.05 -18.24 8.74
CA VAL A 208 -1.24 -18.36 9.41
C VAL A 208 -1.00 -18.64 10.88
N GLU A 209 -0.97 -17.57 11.68
CA GLU A 209 -0.71 -17.69 13.12
C GLU A 209 -2.00 -17.85 13.91
N ASN A 210 -3.07 -17.11 13.55
CA ASN A 210 -4.33 -17.08 14.29
C ASN A 210 -5.59 -17.34 13.43
N TRP A 211 -6.73 -17.57 14.09
CA TRP A 211 -8.04 -17.67 13.41
C TRP A 211 -8.38 -16.40 12.63
N TYR A 212 -7.96 -15.26 13.18
CA TYR A 212 -8.05 -13.94 12.56
C TYR A 212 -7.35 -13.90 11.19
N ASP A 213 -6.12 -14.43 11.16
CA ASP A 213 -5.31 -14.49 9.96
C ASP A 213 -5.93 -15.40 8.90
N ARG A 214 -6.55 -16.50 9.34
CA ARG A 214 -7.34 -17.37 8.45
C ARG A 214 -8.51 -16.62 7.84
N LEU A 215 -9.27 -15.87 8.64
CA LEU A 215 -10.40 -15.09 8.15
C LEU A 215 -9.96 -14.04 7.14
N SER A 216 -8.90 -13.27 7.44
CA SER A 216 -8.36 -12.26 6.52
C SER A 216 -7.82 -12.87 5.23
N ASN A 217 -7.16 -14.04 5.30
CA ASN A 217 -6.67 -14.75 4.09
C ASN A 217 -7.82 -15.27 3.23
N VAL A 218 -8.87 -15.80 3.86
CA VAL A 218 -10.09 -16.24 3.18
C VAL A 218 -10.80 -15.06 2.52
N ALA A 219 -11.01 -13.97 3.28
CA ALA A 219 -11.62 -12.74 2.77
C ALA A 219 -10.83 -12.18 1.59
N SER A 220 -9.51 -12.07 1.71
CA SER A 220 -8.59 -11.66 0.64
C SER A 220 -8.78 -12.50 -0.63
N ARG A 221 -8.79 -13.84 -0.49
CA ARG A 221 -8.93 -14.77 -1.63
C ARG A 221 -10.26 -14.64 -2.34
N TYR A 222 -11.36 -14.45 -1.60
CA TYR A 222 -12.69 -14.32 -2.20
C TYR A 222 -12.93 -12.93 -2.79
N MET A 223 -12.67 -11.87 -2.02
CA MET A 223 -12.96 -10.49 -2.42
C MET A 223 -12.04 -10.03 -3.56
N GLY A 224 -10.79 -10.49 -3.59
CA GLY A 224 -9.82 -10.19 -4.64
C GLY A 224 -9.91 -11.12 -5.85
N SER A 225 -11.00 -11.85 -6.03
CA SER A 225 -11.19 -12.78 -7.14
C SER A 225 -12.00 -12.17 -8.28
N ILE A 226 -11.74 -12.64 -9.50
CA ILE A 226 -12.53 -12.26 -10.69
C ILE A 226 -13.99 -12.71 -10.54
N ALA A 227 -14.21 -13.85 -9.87
CA ALA A 227 -15.55 -14.35 -9.57
C ALA A 227 -16.35 -13.33 -8.75
N ALA A 228 -15.73 -12.71 -7.73
CA ALA A 228 -16.39 -11.65 -6.95
C ALA A 228 -16.76 -10.44 -7.82
N MET A 229 -15.90 -10.01 -8.75
CA MET A 229 -16.21 -8.92 -9.69
C MET A 229 -17.38 -9.25 -10.61
N VAL A 230 -17.45 -10.49 -11.11
CA VAL A 230 -18.55 -10.94 -11.97
C VAL A 230 -19.85 -10.99 -11.17
N ILE A 231 -19.82 -11.55 -9.96
CA ILE A 231 -20.99 -11.60 -9.05
C ILE A 231 -21.47 -10.19 -8.71
N PHE A 232 -20.54 -9.26 -8.45
CA PHE A 232 -20.84 -7.86 -8.19
C PHE A 232 -21.65 -7.24 -9.35
N TRP A 233 -21.13 -7.32 -10.58
CA TRP A 233 -21.83 -6.74 -11.74
C TRP A 233 -23.15 -7.43 -12.06
N ILE A 234 -23.24 -8.76 -11.89
CA ILE A 234 -24.52 -9.48 -12.00
C ILE A 234 -25.52 -8.92 -10.98
N GLY A 235 -25.09 -8.70 -9.74
CA GLY A 235 -25.92 -8.08 -8.69
C GLY A 235 -26.40 -6.69 -9.08
N ILE A 236 -25.52 -5.83 -9.59
CA ILE A 236 -25.88 -4.49 -10.07
C ILE A 236 -26.88 -4.55 -11.21
N PHE A 237 -26.69 -5.42 -12.22
CA PHE A 237 -27.64 -5.55 -13.33
C PHE A 237 -29.00 -6.07 -12.89
N VAL A 238 -29.04 -7.03 -11.96
CA VAL A 238 -30.28 -7.52 -11.36
C VAL A 238 -30.99 -6.39 -10.60
N TRP A 239 -30.26 -5.60 -9.80
CA TRP A 239 -30.81 -4.46 -9.08
C TRP A 239 -31.38 -3.38 -10.02
N ILE A 240 -30.69 -3.07 -11.13
CA ILE A 240 -31.20 -2.18 -12.18
C ILE A 240 -32.53 -2.71 -12.73
N GLY A 241 -32.60 -4.02 -13.02
CA GLY A 241 -33.82 -4.68 -13.47
C GLY A 241 -34.96 -4.58 -12.44
N CYS A 242 -34.66 -4.74 -11.15
CA CYS A 242 -35.63 -4.59 -10.06
C CYS A 242 -36.17 -3.15 -9.93
N GLY A 243 -35.46 -2.14 -10.42
CA GLY A 243 -35.92 -0.73 -10.43
C GLY A 243 -37.12 -0.48 -11.35
N ALA A 244 -37.31 -1.32 -12.36
CA ALA A 244 -38.46 -1.26 -13.27
C ALA A 244 -39.77 -1.74 -12.61
N ILE A 245 -39.68 -2.46 -11.49
CA ILE A 245 -40.83 -2.97 -10.73
C ILE A 245 -41.44 -1.78 -9.95
N PRO A 246 -42.72 -1.43 -10.18
CA PRO A 246 -43.37 -0.35 -9.44
C PRO A 246 -43.42 -0.67 -7.95
N LYS A 247 -42.83 0.19 -7.12
CA LYS A 247 -42.91 0.12 -5.65
C LYS A 247 -43.57 1.38 -5.11
N ASP A 248 -43.97 1.33 -3.85
CA ASP A 248 -44.56 2.48 -3.16
C ASP A 248 -43.66 3.72 -3.31
N ALA A 249 -44.27 4.81 -3.76
CA ALA A 249 -43.59 6.08 -4.01
C ALA A 249 -43.28 6.84 -2.72
N GLY A 250 -43.83 6.41 -1.57
CA GLY A 250 -43.67 7.11 -0.29
C GLY A 250 -44.46 8.43 -0.22
N ASN A 251 -45.35 8.65 -1.18
CA ASN A 251 -46.17 9.85 -1.27
C ASN A 251 -47.37 9.78 -0.31
N THR A 252 -47.81 10.94 0.19
CA THR A 252 -49.03 11.03 1.01
C THR A 252 -50.28 11.29 0.15
N PRO A 253 -51.46 10.77 0.50
CA PRO A 253 -52.71 11.04 -0.20
C PRO A 253 -53.07 12.54 -0.20
N PRO A 254 -53.85 13.04 -1.19
CA PRO A 254 -54.51 12.29 -2.26
C PRO A 254 -53.57 11.98 -3.45
N TYR A 255 -53.65 10.75 -3.93
CA TYR A 255 -52.87 10.29 -5.09
C TYR A 255 -53.53 10.70 -6.40
N THR A 256 -52.72 11.11 -7.38
CA THR A 256 -53.21 11.47 -8.73
C THR A 256 -53.37 10.26 -9.67
N GLY A 257 -52.88 9.09 -9.25
CA GLY A 257 -52.95 7.84 -10.01
C GLY A 257 -52.15 6.72 -9.35
N GLU A 258 -52.31 5.48 -9.83
CA GLU A 258 -51.55 4.34 -9.29
C GLU A 258 -50.08 4.36 -9.73
N THR A 259 -49.78 4.68 -11.00
CA THR A 259 -48.42 4.70 -11.55
C THR A 259 -48.10 5.97 -12.35
N THR A 260 -49.08 6.85 -12.53
CA THR A 260 -49.00 8.05 -13.37
C THR A 260 -49.58 9.28 -12.66
N GLY A 261 -49.21 10.48 -13.11
CA GLY A 261 -49.61 11.77 -12.53
C GLY A 261 -48.52 12.45 -11.72
N SER A 262 -48.83 13.62 -11.15
CA SER A 262 -47.87 14.43 -10.37
C SER A 262 -47.62 13.89 -8.96
N ASN A 263 -48.52 13.08 -8.41
CA ASN A 263 -48.42 12.40 -7.12
C ASN A 263 -48.88 10.93 -7.20
N PRO A 264 -48.13 10.04 -7.90
CA PRO A 264 -48.52 8.65 -8.06
C PRO A 264 -48.29 7.85 -6.78
N ARG A 265 -49.11 6.82 -6.55
CA ARG A 265 -48.95 5.88 -5.41
C ARG A 265 -47.72 4.99 -5.58
N LEU A 266 -47.44 4.52 -6.80
CA LEU A 266 -46.30 3.67 -7.13
C LEU A 266 -45.36 4.41 -8.10
N LYS A 267 -44.06 4.32 -7.86
CA LYS A 267 -43.02 4.95 -8.67
C LYS A 267 -41.99 3.90 -9.11
N LYS A 268 -41.63 3.91 -10.39
CA LYS A 268 -40.47 3.17 -10.91
C LYS A 268 -39.21 3.95 -10.60
N PHE A 269 -38.10 3.27 -10.30
CA PHE A 269 -36.84 3.90 -9.91
C PHE A 269 -37.02 4.93 -8.76
N SER A 270 -37.70 4.50 -7.68
CA SER A 270 -37.98 5.36 -6.51
C SER A 270 -36.71 5.68 -5.71
N ASP A 271 -36.79 6.71 -4.86
CA ASP A 271 -35.67 7.12 -4.00
C ASP A 271 -35.32 6.00 -2.99
N ALA A 272 -36.32 5.25 -2.52
CA ALA A 272 -36.11 4.05 -1.70
C ALA A 272 -35.34 2.95 -2.45
N TRP A 273 -35.62 2.75 -3.75
CA TRP A 273 -34.87 1.78 -4.57
C TRP A 273 -33.40 2.17 -4.73
N GLN A 274 -33.10 3.47 -4.87
CA GLN A 274 -31.73 3.99 -4.90
C GLN A 274 -31.06 3.87 -3.52
N MET A 275 -31.78 4.19 -2.44
CA MET A 275 -31.25 4.13 -1.08
C MET A 275 -30.86 2.70 -0.65
N TYR A 276 -31.61 1.68 -1.09
CA TYR A 276 -31.28 0.28 -0.78
C TYR A 276 -29.93 -0.14 -1.34
N ILE A 277 -29.64 0.18 -2.61
CA ILE A 277 -28.33 -0.15 -3.17
C ILE A 277 -27.25 0.71 -2.54
N ASN A 278 -27.54 1.98 -2.25
CA ASN A 278 -26.57 2.89 -1.67
C ASN A 278 -26.11 2.36 -0.30
N THR A 279 -27.06 1.93 0.53
CA THR A 279 -26.77 1.29 1.82
C THR A 279 -26.03 -0.04 1.65
N ALA A 280 -26.40 -0.88 0.68
CA ALA A 280 -25.74 -2.16 0.45
C ALA A 280 -24.27 -1.98 0.02
N VAL A 281 -24.03 -1.06 -0.92
CA VAL A 281 -22.70 -0.66 -1.39
C VAL A 281 -21.89 -0.06 -0.25
N ALA A 282 -22.50 0.79 0.59
CA ALA A 282 -21.85 1.35 1.77
C ALA A 282 -21.38 0.25 2.73
N VAL A 283 -22.25 -0.70 3.10
CA VAL A 283 -21.85 -1.84 3.95
C VAL A 283 -20.71 -2.64 3.31
N SER A 284 -20.79 -2.90 2.01
CA SER A 284 -19.76 -3.64 1.28
C SER A 284 -18.42 -2.89 1.25
N LEU A 285 -18.42 -1.58 0.97
CA LEU A 285 -17.25 -0.70 1.02
C LEU A 285 -16.60 -0.72 2.41
N LEU A 286 -17.39 -0.58 3.47
CA LEU A 286 -16.90 -0.64 4.85
C LEU A 286 -16.16 -1.97 5.13
N ILE A 287 -16.74 -3.08 4.72
CA ILE A 287 -16.12 -4.41 4.89
C ILE A 287 -14.85 -4.54 4.05
N CYS A 288 -14.93 -4.20 2.76
CA CYS A 288 -13.80 -4.28 1.82
C CYS A 288 -12.61 -3.43 2.25
N THR A 289 -12.85 -2.18 2.64
CA THR A 289 -11.80 -1.25 3.08
C THR A 289 -11.15 -1.72 4.38
N THR A 290 -11.93 -2.25 5.32
CA THR A 290 -11.42 -2.79 6.59
C THR A 290 -10.52 -4.00 6.37
N PHE A 291 -10.93 -4.95 5.52
CA PHE A 291 -10.07 -6.08 5.15
C PHE A 291 -8.83 -5.63 4.39
N LEU A 292 -8.95 -4.70 3.45
CA LEU A 292 -7.81 -4.22 2.66
C LEU A 292 -6.72 -3.63 3.56
N GLN A 293 -7.06 -2.76 4.50
CA GLN A 293 -6.07 -2.18 5.42
C GLN A 293 -5.41 -3.25 6.28
N ASN A 294 -6.19 -4.21 6.77
CA ASN A 294 -5.63 -5.26 7.59
C ASN A 294 -4.65 -6.15 6.83
N ILE A 295 -5.03 -6.58 5.62
CA ILE A 295 -4.18 -7.42 4.77
C ILE A 295 -2.86 -6.69 4.47
N ARG A 296 -2.92 -5.40 4.16
CA ARG A 296 -1.71 -4.59 3.93
C ARG A 296 -0.82 -4.52 5.16
N ALA A 297 -1.37 -4.19 6.33
CA ALA A 297 -0.58 -4.11 7.56
C ALA A 297 0.13 -5.43 7.89
N ARG A 298 -0.53 -6.57 7.64
CA ARG A 298 0.08 -7.90 7.80
C ARG A 298 1.18 -8.17 6.78
N HIS A 299 0.99 -7.73 5.54
CA HIS A 299 2.02 -7.86 4.51
C HIS A 299 3.25 -7.01 4.84
N ASP A 300 3.06 -5.77 5.27
CA ASP A 300 4.14 -4.86 5.68
C ASP A 300 4.96 -5.47 6.82
N TYR A 301 4.29 -6.07 7.81
CA TYR A 301 4.95 -6.78 8.92
C TYR A 301 5.77 -7.99 8.44
N PHE A 302 5.21 -8.81 7.54
CA PHE A 302 5.92 -9.96 6.98
C PHE A 302 7.19 -9.52 6.23
N THR A 303 7.06 -8.55 5.32
CA THR A 303 8.19 -8.05 4.53
C THR A 303 9.24 -7.39 5.42
N GLY A 304 8.82 -6.62 6.42
CA GLY A 304 9.72 -5.99 7.39
C GLY A 304 10.63 -6.98 8.11
N ARG A 305 10.09 -8.13 8.55
CA ARG A 305 10.87 -9.16 9.25
C ARG A 305 12.00 -9.72 8.38
N PHE A 306 11.71 -10.10 7.14
CA PHE A 306 12.75 -10.60 6.23
C PHE A 306 13.81 -9.55 5.92
N LEU A 307 13.42 -8.27 5.82
CA LEU A 307 14.35 -7.18 5.56
C LEU A 307 15.33 -6.95 6.72
N VAL A 308 14.90 -7.14 7.97
CA VAL A 308 15.80 -7.09 9.14
C VAL A 308 16.88 -8.17 9.02
N ASP A 309 16.48 -9.42 8.75
CA ASP A 309 17.42 -10.53 8.63
C ASP A 309 18.36 -10.33 7.42
N ILE A 310 17.86 -9.80 6.30
CA ILE A 310 18.67 -9.44 5.13
C ILE A 310 19.73 -8.40 5.49
N PHE A 311 19.36 -7.36 6.24
CA PHE A 311 20.29 -6.29 6.60
C PHE A 311 21.34 -6.73 7.61
N ASP A 312 20.99 -7.62 8.53
CA ASP A 312 21.94 -8.27 9.45
C ASP A 312 22.95 -9.15 8.66
N MET A 313 22.47 -9.95 7.70
CA MET A 313 23.37 -10.74 6.83
C MET A 313 24.30 -9.85 6.01
N ASP A 314 23.78 -8.78 5.40
CA ASP A 314 24.60 -7.82 4.66
C ASP A 314 25.66 -7.16 5.56
N GLU A 315 25.33 -6.87 6.81
CA GLU A 315 26.26 -6.26 7.77
C GLU A 315 27.40 -7.22 8.14
N LYS A 316 27.06 -8.50 8.38
CA LYS A 316 28.03 -9.57 8.62
C LYS A 316 28.94 -9.79 7.42
N ILE A 317 28.39 -9.78 6.21
CA ILE A 317 29.17 -9.87 4.97
C ILE A 317 30.15 -8.70 4.87
N ASP A 318 29.65 -7.47 5.05
CA ASP A 318 30.48 -6.26 4.95
C ASP A 318 31.63 -6.28 5.98
N TYR A 319 31.32 -6.58 7.24
CA TYR A 319 32.30 -6.68 8.31
C TYR A 319 33.41 -7.69 7.98
N ARG A 320 33.05 -8.90 7.54
CA ARG A 320 34.05 -9.95 7.24
C ARG A 320 34.95 -9.58 6.07
N ILE A 321 34.38 -9.04 5.00
CA ILE A 321 35.14 -8.59 3.84
C ILE A 321 36.10 -7.47 4.27
N ARG A 322 35.60 -6.44 4.96
CA ARG A 322 36.42 -5.30 5.40
C ARG A 322 37.50 -5.70 6.38
N LYS A 323 37.22 -6.62 7.31
CA LYS A 323 38.21 -7.18 8.23
C LYS A 323 39.35 -7.89 7.50
N HIS A 324 39.03 -8.69 6.47
CA HIS A 324 40.04 -9.40 5.69
C HIS A 324 40.97 -8.44 4.92
N PHE A 325 40.40 -7.41 4.29
CA PHE A 325 41.17 -6.40 3.55
C PHE A 325 41.75 -5.28 4.44
N ASN A 326 41.39 -5.26 5.72
CA ASN A 326 41.69 -4.19 6.67
C ASN A 326 41.27 -2.80 6.15
N ASP A 327 40.06 -2.71 5.57
CA ASP A 327 39.50 -1.51 4.94
C ASP A 327 38.13 -1.13 5.53
N PHE A 328 38.16 -0.42 6.66
CA PHE A 328 36.96 0.12 7.32
C PHE A 328 36.70 1.59 6.99
N GLU A 329 37.64 2.28 6.32
CA GLU A 329 37.55 3.71 6.03
C GLU A 329 36.85 3.98 4.70
N THR A 330 36.94 3.06 3.72
CA THR A 330 36.35 3.29 2.40
C THR A 330 34.81 3.29 2.47
N PRO A 331 34.12 4.40 2.13
CA PRO A 331 32.67 4.47 2.15
C PRO A 331 32.05 3.69 0.98
N HIS A 332 30.82 3.23 1.16
CA HIS A 332 30.06 2.62 0.08
C HIS A 332 29.77 3.62 -1.07
N PRO A 333 29.67 3.14 -2.32
CA PRO A 333 29.33 4.00 -3.46
C PRO A 333 27.92 4.55 -3.34
N VAL A 334 27.72 5.80 -3.78
CA VAL A 334 26.40 6.42 -3.84
C VAL A 334 25.63 5.84 -5.02
N VAL A 335 24.45 5.29 -4.76
CA VAL A 335 23.54 4.80 -5.79
C VAL A 335 22.45 5.84 -6.01
N THR A 336 22.16 6.13 -7.27
CA THR A 336 21.07 7.02 -7.67
C THR A 336 19.97 6.20 -8.32
N ILE A 337 18.75 6.28 -7.76
CA ILE A 337 17.56 5.71 -8.37
C ILE A 337 16.84 6.86 -9.09
N GLU A 338 16.92 6.85 -10.42
CA GLU A 338 16.39 7.91 -11.26
C GLU A 338 14.85 7.93 -11.27
N SER A 339 14.31 9.13 -11.12
CA SER A 339 12.89 9.40 -11.30
C SER A 339 12.51 9.36 -12.79
N LYS A 340 11.44 8.64 -13.12
CA LYS A 340 10.96 8.58 -14.51
C LYS A 340 10.31 9.90 -14.91
N LYS A 341 10.71 10.47 -16.06
CA LYS A 341 10.09 11.67 -16.66
C LYS A 341 8.57 11.47 -16.86
N ARG A 342 7.78 12.49 -16.48
CA ARG A 342 6.30 12.45 -16.49
C ARG A 342 5.70 13.51 -17.39
N SER A 343 4.59 13.15 -18.03
CA SER A 343 3.76 14.10 -18.78
C SER A 343 3.04 15.07 -17.84
N THR A 344 2.59 16.21 -18.37
CA THR A 344 1.90 17.24 -17.59
C THR A 344 0.66 16.72 -16.88
N GLY A 345 -0.16 15.89 -17.55
CA GLY A 345 -1.35 15.30 -16.92
C GLY A 345 -1.01 14.42 -15.71
N ARG A 346 0.07 13.62 -15.80
CA ARG A 346 0.54 12.83 -14.66
C ARG A 346 1.07 13.67 -13.51
N LYS A 347 1.73 14.80 -13.81
CA LYS A 347 2.16 15.74 -12.77
C LYS A 347 0.97 16.32 -12.00
N MET A 348 -0.15 16.60 -12.68
CA MET A 348 -1.38 17.06 -12.01
C MET A 348 -2.01 15.96 -11.14
N ILE A 349 -2.01 14.71 -11.62
CA ILE A 349 -2.50 13.56 -10.84
C ILE A 349 -1.62 13.36 -9.60
N ASP A 350 -0.29 13.37 -9.76
CA ASP A 350 0.65 13.24 -8.63
C ASP A 350 0.49 14.39 -7.63
N TRP A 351 0.25 15.62 -8.10
CA TRP A 351 -0.01 16.78 -7.24
C TRP A 351 -1.29 16.59 -6.40
N TYR A 352 -2.36 16.11 -7.01
CA TYR A 352 -3.62 15.83 -6.30
C TYR A 352 -3.45 14.65 -5.31
N ALA A 353 -2.76 13.58 -5.73
CA ALA A 353 -2.45 12.44 -4.87
C ALA A 353 -1.62 12.84 -3.65
N ASP A 354 -0.66 13.75 -3.81
CA ASP A 354 0.14 14.28 -2.70
C ASP A 354 -0.69 15.16 -1.76
N ILE A 355 -1.61 15.97 -2.28
CA ILE A 355 -2.52 16.75 -1.44
C ILE A 355 -3.35 15.82 -0.55
N ILE A 356 -3.91 14.76 -1.13
CA ILE A 356 -4.69 13.76 -0.38
C ILE A 356 -3.81 13.02 0.62
N GLY A 357 -2.65 12.53 0.21
CA GLY A 357 -1.76 11.72 1.06
C GLY A 357 -1.00 12.50 2.14
N THR A 358 -1.02 13.83 2.11
CA THR A 358 -0.37 14.71 3.10
C THR A 358 -1.37 15.30 4.09
N GLY A 359 -0.85 16.03 5.09
CA GLY A 359 -1.69 16.74 6.07
C GLY A 359 -2.68 17.74 5.46
N ILE A 360 -2.46 18.18 4.22
CA ILE A 360 -3.34 19.12 3.52
C ILE A 360 -4.72 18.51 3.29
N GLY A 361 -4.80 17.25 2.83
CA GLY A 361 -6.05 16.54 2.62
C GLY A 361 -6.88 16.48 3.90
N VAL A 362 -6.24 16.21 5.04
CA VAL A 362 -6.91 16.21 6.35
C VAL A 362 -7.42 17.60 6.74
N LEU A 363 -6.64 18.66 6.52
CA LEU A 363 -7.09 20.03 6.79
C LEU A 363 -8.31 20.41 5.92
N ILE A 364 -8.30 20.02 4.64
CA ILE A 364 -9.45 20.20 3.74
C ILE A 364 -10.66 19.43 4.27
N GLY A 365 -10.49 18.15 4.63
CA GLY A 365 -11.55 17.34 5.21
C GLY A 365 -12.15 17.98 6.46
N VAL A 366 -11.32 18.40 7.42
CA VAL A 366 -11.76 19.08 8.64
C VAL A 366 -12.54 20.35 8.31
N ALA A 367 -12.07 21.17 7.37
CA ALA A 367 -12.75 22.38 6.95
C ALA A 367 -14.12 22.09 6.32
N VAL A 368 -14.21 21.07 5.47
CA VAL A 368 -15.48 20.64 4.84
C VAL A 368 -16.45 20.11 5.90
N PHE A 369 -16.02 19.23 6.80
CA PHE A 369 -16.87 18.69 7.86
C PHE A 369 -17.33 19.77 8.86
N ALA A 370 -16.44 20.68 9.23
CA ALA A 370 -16.79 21.81 10.10
C ALA A 370 -17.81 22.74 9.42
N THR A 371 -17.64 23.00 8.12
CA THR A 371 -18.59 23.81 7.34
C THR A 371 -19.95 23.12 7.23
N TRP A 372 -19.95 21.81 6.97
CA TRP A 372 -21.17 21.01 6.93
C TRP A 372 -21.90 21.04 8.30
N ILE A 373 -21.22 20.76 9.39
CA ILE A 373 -21.85 20.85 10.72
C ILE A 373 -22.38 22.27 11.00
N GLY A 374 -21.63 23.31 10.60
CA GLY A 374 -22.02 24.71 10.80
C GLY A 374 -23.27 25.15 10.02
N ILE A 375 -23.46 24.65 8.79
CA ILE A 375 -24.59 25.01 7.92
C ILE A 375 -25.85 24.18 8.22
N GLY A 376 -25.72 23.08 8.98
CA GLY A 376 -26.86 22.22 9.34
C GLY A 376 -27.98 22.95 10.07
N SER A 377 -27.67 23.91 10.95
CA SER A 377 -28.68 24.69 11.68
C SER A 377 -29.54 25.57 10.73
N PRO A 378 -28.96 26.40 9.84
CA PRO A 378 -29.72 27.09 8.80
C PRO A 378 -30.59 26.18 7.92
N MET A 379 -30.12 24.97 7.61
CA MET A 379 -30.82 23.99 6.79
C MET A 379 -31.76 23.06 7.59
N LYS A 380 -31.96 23.32 8.89
CA LYS A 380 -32.86 22.59 9.80
C LYS A 380 -32.55 21.10 9.98
N TRP A 381 -31.37 20.64 9.61
CA TRP A 381 -30.96 19.23 9.76
C TRP A 381 -31.94 18.23 9.12
N ASP A 382 -32.52 18.58 7.97
CA ASP A 382 -33.42 17.69 7.24
C ASP A 382 -32.67 16.54 6.53
N ASP A 383 -33.40 15.52 6.08
CA ASP A 383 -32.80 14.34 5.44
C ASP A 383 -32.01 14.72 4.17
N ASN A 384 -32.42 15.81 3.50
CA ASN A 384 -31.74 16.34 2.33
C ASN A 384 -30.39 16.98 2.69
N TRP A 385 -30.27 17.58 3.88
CA TRP A 385 -29.02 18.12 4.42
C TRP A 385 -28.03 17.03 4.84
N TRP A 386 -28.52 15.97 5.50
CA TRP A 386 -27.68 14.84 5.88
C TRP A 386 -27.09 14.17 4.63
N LEU A 387 -27.92 13.93 3.60
CA LEU A 387 -27.50 13.30 2.35
C LEU A 387 -26.41 14.07 1.56
N ILE A 388 -26.27 15.39 1.79
CA ILE A 388 -25.29 16.21 1.07
C ILE A 388 -23.87 15.75 1.35
N ILE A 389 -23.56 15.33 2.60
CA ILE A 389 -22.19 14.94 2.92
C ILE A 389 -21.81 13.66 2.18
N GLY A 390 -22.71 12.67 2.17
CA GLY A 390 -22.54 11.44 1.41
C GLY A 390 -22.40 11.67 -0.09
N THR A 391 -23.15 12.64 -0.64
CA THR A 391 -23.02 13.02 -2.05
C THR A 391 -21.66 13.66 -2.35
N TYR A 392 -21.18 14.56 -1.49
CA TYR A 392 -19.85 15.16 -1.64
C TYR A 392 -18.75 14.10 -1.57
N THR A 393 -18.76 13.27 -0.53
CA THR A 393 -17.75 12.22 -0.34
C THR A 393 -17.81 11.17 -1.43
N GLY A 394 -19.01 10.81 -1.94
CA GLY A 394 -19.14 9.86 -3.06
C GLY A 394 -18.55 10.41 -4.36
N LEU A 395 -18.72 11.71 -4.65
CA LEU A 395 -18.10 12.35 -5.81
C LEU A 395 -16.57 12.41 -5.68
N ILE A 396 -16.06 12.72 -4.48
CA ILE A 396 -14.61 12.75 -4.21
C ILE A 396 -14.02 11.35 -4.23
N GLY A 397 -14.62 10.38 -3.53
CA GLY A 397 -14.21 8.97 -3.51
C GLY A 397 -14.20 8.35 -4.90
N PHE A 398 -15.16 8.72 -5.76
CA PHE A 398 -15.11 8.34 -7.17
C PHE A 398 -13.87 8.86 -7.89
N LEU A 399 -13.51 10.14 -7.73
CA LEU A 399 -12.27 10.69 -8.30
C LEU A 399 -11.04 10.00 -7.71
N ASP A 400 -11.01 9.83 -6.39
CA ASP A 400 -9.91 9.24 -5.63
C ASP A 400 -9.68 7.80 -6.05
N GLY A 401 -10.73 7.02 -6.31
CA GLY A 401 -10.63 5.67 -6.84
C GLY A 401 -9.88 5.58 -8.18
N PHE A 402 -10.06 6.56 -9.08
CA PHE A 402 -9.27 6.63 -10.33
C PHE A 402 -7.84 7.06 -10.08
N VAL A 403 -7.63 8.07 -9.22
CA VAL A 403 -6.29 8.60 -8.94
C VAL A 403 -5.43 7.56 -8.20
N LEU A 404 -5.96 6.97 -7.13
CA LEU A 404 -5.34 5.87 -6.38
C LEU A 404 -4.86 4.77 -7.32
N ARG A 405 -5.69 4.39 -8.29
CA ARG A 405 -5.34 3.33 -9.22
C ARG A 405 -4.23 3.72 -10.21
N GLU A 406 -4.30 4.90 -10.82
CA GLU A 406 -3.25 5.38 -11.74
C GLU A 406 -1.89 5.43 -11.03
N VAL A 407 -1.89 5.98 -9.81
CA VAL A 407 -0.70 6.12 -8.97
C VAL A 407 -0.18 4.74 -8.55
N TYR A 408 -1.05 3.87 -8.05
CA TYR A 408 -0.70 2.51 -7.63
C TYR A 408 -0.07 1.69 -8.74
N PHE A 409 -0.68 1.68 -9.93
CA PHE A 409 -0.16 0.91 -11.06
C PHE A 409 1.27 1.31 -11.43
N ARG A 410 1.58 2.62 -11.34
CA ARG A 410 2.93 3.14 -11.61
C ARG A 410 3.92 2.81 -10.51
N ILE A 411 3.47 2.86 -9.25
CA ILE A 411 4.26 2.51 -8.08
C ILE A 411 4.74 1.07 -8.19
N VAL A 412 3.82 0.13 -8.40
CA VAL A 412 4.14 -1.31 -8.47
C VAL A 412 5.13 -1.59 -9.59
N GLN A 413 4.91 -1.01 -10.78
CA GLN A 413 5.85 -1.18 -11.91
C GLN A 413 7.25 -0.65 -11.61
N HIS A 414 7.35 0.42 -10.81
CA HIS A 414 8.63 1.00 -10.46
C HIS A 414 9.34 0.16 -9.39
N GLU A 415 8.62 -0.29 -8.37
CA GLU A 415 9.15 -1.19 -7.34
C GLU A 415 9.63 -2.52 -7.92
N GLU A 416 8.80 -3.19 -8.72
CA GLU A 416 9.14 -4.47 -9.37
C GLU A 416 10.41 -4.34 -10.22
N LYS A 417 10.56 -3.23 -10.94
CA LYS A 417 11.79 -2.94 -11.68
C LYS A 417 13.00 -2.82 -10.74
N ASN A 418 12.90 -2.07 -9.65
CA ASN A 418 14.02 -1.88 -8.73
C ASN A 418 14.45 -3.19 -8.06
N TYR A 419 13.49 -4.03 -7.66
CA TYR A 419 13.77 -5.37 -7.13
C TYR A 419 14.38 -6.30 -8.17
N SER A 420 13.88 -6.27 -9.41
CA SER A 420 14.47 -7.00 -10.52
C SER A 420 15.90 -6.55 -10.83
N ASP A 421 16.20 -5.26 -10.71
CA ASP A 421 17.55 -4.71 -10.92
C ASP A 421 18.50 -5.22 -9.81
N VAL A 422 18.07 -5.26 -8.55
CA VAL A 422 18.84 -5.86 -7.43
C VAL A 422 19.09 -7.35 -7.68
N ALA A 423 18.06 -8.10 -8.06
CA ALA A 423 18.19 -9.53 -8.33
C ALA A 423 19.16 -9.82 -9.48
N LYS A 424 19.14 -8.98 -10.53
CA LYS A 424 20.08 -9.08 -11.65
C LYS A 424 21.53 -8.86 -11.20
N GLU A 425 21.78 -7.81 -10.42
CA GLU A 425 23.13 -7.51 -9.91
C GLU A 425 23.64 -8.62 -8.96
N ASP A 426 22.76 -9.22 -8.14
CA ASP A 426 23.10 -10.38 -7.30
C ASP A 426 23.55 -11.58 -8.14
N LEU A 427 22.78 -11.91 -9.19
CA LEU A 427 23.08 -13.03 -10.07
C LEU A 427 24.35 -12.80 -10.89
N GLU A 428 24.62 -11.56 -11.31
CA GLU A 428 25.88 -11.18 -11.95
C GLU A 428 27.07 -11.42 -11.01
N LEU A 429 26.96 -11.02 -9.73
CA LEU A 429 27.98 -11.30 -8.72
C LEU A 429 28.20 -12.81 -8.54
N PHE A 430 27.12 -13.59 -8.45
CA PHE A 430 27.23 -15.04 -8.29
C PHE A 430 27.91 -15.70 -9.47
N GLN A 431 27.60 -15.26 -10.69
CA GLN A 431 28.25 -15.73 -11.91
C GLN A 431 29.74 -15.41 -11.91
N GLU A 432 30.15 -14.22 -11.48
CA GLU A 432 31.56 -13.82 -11.39
C GLU A 432 32.34 -14.62 -10.33
N LEU A 433 31.67 -15.01 -9.24
CA LEU A 433 32.21 -15.82 -8.14
C LEU A 433 32.14 -17.34 -8.39
N GLY A 434 31.43 -17.79 -9.43
CA GLY A 434 31.22 -19.21 -9.72
C GLY A 434 30.25 -19.91 -8.76
N ILE A 435 29.30 -19.17 -8.18
CA ILE A 435 28.27 -19.69 -7.26
C ILE A 435 27.04 -20.10 -8.08
N GLU A 436 26.59 -21.35 -7.94
CA GLU A 436 25.33 -21.79 -8.54
C GLU A 436 24.13 -21.32 -7.71
N CYS A 437 23.23 -20.54 -8.33
CA CYS A 437 21.97 -20.13 -7.73
C CYS A 437 20.82 -21.01 -8.26
N PRO A 438 20.06 -21.68 -7.38
CA PRO A 438 18.83 -22.34 -7.77
C PRO A 438 17.85 -21.38 -8.46
N GLU A 439 17.16 -21.86 -9.50
CA GLU A 439 16.20 -21.06 -10.26
C GLU A 439 15.05 -20.53 -9.39
N GLU A 440 14.71 -21.24 -8.32
CA GLU A 440 13.67 -20.86 -7.36
C GLU A 440 13.99 -19.56 -6.60
N PHE A 441 15.28 -19.22 -6.48
CA PHE A 441 15.75 -17.98 -5.85
C PHE A 441 16.06 -16.87 -6.86
N SER A 442 15.63 -17.04 -8.12
CA SER A 442 15.73 -15.99 -9.15
C SER A 442 14.75 -14.82 -8.95
N GLY A 443 13.77 -14.97 -8.06
CA GLY A 443 12.76 -13.94 -7.76
C GLY A 443 11.55 -13.92 -8.71
N LYS A 444 11.43 -14.90 -9.61
CA LYS A 444 10.25 -15.06 -10.46
C LYS A 444 9.17 -15.84 -9.72
N ALA A 445 7.98 -15.25 -9.55
CA ALA A 445 6.87 -16.01 -9.00
C ALA A 445 6.41 -17.11 -9.97
N PRO A 446 5.95 -18.26 -9.44
CA PRO A 446 5.39 -19.33 -10.25
C PRO A 446 4.17 -18.84 -11.04
N GLU A 447 4.12 -19.16 -12.34
CA GLU A 447 3.00 -18.77 -13.21
C GLU A 447 1.71 -19.47 -12.77
N ILE A 448 0.74 -18.69 -12.27
CA ILE A 448 -0.58 -19.22 -11.89
C ILE A 448 -1.68 -18.56 -12.73
N ASN A 449 -2.44 -19.39 -13.44
CA ASN A 449 -3.66 -19.08 -14.20
C ASN A 449 -3.56 -17.94 -15.24
N ILE A 450 -3.08 -18.31 -16.43
CA ILE A 450 -2.88 -17.43 -17.60
C ILE A 450 -4.14 -16.60 -17.96
N ILE A 451 -5.34 -17.19 -17.90
CA ILE A 451 -6.57 -16.54 -18.38
C ILE A 451 -7.09 -15.50 -17.38
N GLY A 452 -7.24 -15.89 -16.11
CA GLY A 452 -7.67 -14.96 -15.06
C GLY A 452 -6.68 -13.80 -14.92
N TYR A 453 -5.38 -14.10 -14.97
CA TYR A 453 -4.33 -13.10 -14.93
C TYR A 453 -4.48 -12.06 -16.05
N ARG A 454 -4.60 -12.52 -17.31
CA ARG A 454 -4.71 -11.62 -18.47
C ARG A 454 -5.92 -10.71 -18.40
N THR A 455 -7.08 -11.26 -18.02
CA THR A 455 -8.31 -10.47 -17.87
C THR A 455 -8.17 -9.42 -16.78
N SER A 456 -7.62 -9.81 -15.63
CA SER A 456 -7.37 -8.90 -14.50
C SER A 456 -6.38 -7.79 -14.86
N GLN A 457 -5.25 -8.13 -15.48
CA GLN A 457 -4.28 -7.14 -15.94
C GLN A 457 -4.88 -6.17 -16.97
N TYR A 458 -5.73 -6.66 -17.86
CA TYR A 458 -6.40 -5.82 -18.85
C TYR A 458 -7.36 -4.82 -18.19
N ILE A 459 -8.21 -5.29 -17.27
CA ILE A 459 -9.13 -4.43 -16.50
C ILE A 459 -8.33 -3.39 -15.71
N ASN A 460 -7.28 -3.82 -15.02
CA ASN A 460 -6.42 -2.94 -14.25
C ASN A 460 -5.75 -1.90 -15.15
N ARG A 461 -5.22 -2.30 -16.30
CA ARG A 461 -4.55 -1.40 -17.25
C ARG A 461 -5.49 -0.34 -17.81
N ILE A 462 -6.73 -0.67 -18.15
CA ILE A 462 -7.72 0.31 -18.64
C ILE A 462 -8.01 1.35 -17.56
N CYS A 463 -8.27 0.87 -16.34
CA CYS A 463 -8.70 1.74 -15.26
C CYS A 463 -7.56 2.60 -14.68
N SER A 464 -6.30 2.24 -14.93
CA SER A 464 -5.09 2.93 -14.44
C SER A 464 -4.48 3.92 -15.44
N THR A 465 -5.25 4.40 -16.43
CA THR A 465 -4.74 5.36 -17.41
C THR A 465 -4.96 6.81 -16.96
N PRO A 466 -4.11 7.78 -17.33
CA PRO A 466 -4.39 9.18 -17.03
C PRO A 466 -5.68 9.69 -17.69
N TRP A 467 -6.10 9.05 -18.79
CA TRP A 467 -7.37 9.34 -19.46
C TRP A 467 -8.59 8.92 -18.61
N SER A 468 -8.49 7.85 -17.82
CA SER A 468 -9.60 7.42 -16.95
C SER A 468 -9.88 8.46 -15.86
N VAL A 469 -8.82 9.08 -15.30
CA VAL A 469 -8.95 10.21 -14.35
C VAL A 469 -9.59 11.43 -15.01
N LEU A 470 -9.23 11.77 -16.26
CA LEU A 470 -9.86 12.90 -16.95
C LEU A 470 -11.36 12.64 -17.19
N VAL A 471 -11.71 11.42 -17.61
CA VAL A 471 -13.10 11.01 -17.83
C VAL A 471 -13.90 11.07 -16.53
N SER A 472 -13.32 10.70 -15.39
CA SER A 472 -14.01 10.79 -14.10
C SER A 472 -14.35 12.23 -13.72
N VAL A 473 -13.45 13.19 -13.95
CA VAL A 473 -13.71 14.63 -13.75
C VAL A 473 -14.87 15.10 -14.64
N ILE A 474 -14.90 14.70 -15.90
CA ILE A 474 -16.00 15.04 -16.83
C ILE A 474 -17.33 14.48 -16.33
N ILE A 475 -17.34 13.23 -15.84
CA ILE A 475 -18.54 12.60 -15.28
C ILE A 475 -19.01 13.36 -14.03
N ILE A 476 -18.11 13.71 -13.11
CA ILE A 476 -18.45 14.50 -11.90
C ILE A 476 -19.09 15.83 -12.29
N ILE A 477 -18.51 16.57 -13.24
CA ILE A 477 -19.08 17.83 -13.72
C ILE A 477 -20.49 17.61 -14.29
N GLY A 478 -20.68 16.54 -15.08
CA GLY A 478 -21.98 16.15 -15.61
C GLY A 478 -23.01 15.86 -14.51
N LEU A 479 -22.63 15.09 -13.48
CA LEU A 479 -23.48 14.77 -12.34
C LEU A 479 -23.86 16.01 -11.53
N ILE A 480 -22.90 16.93 -11.29
CA ILE A 480 -23.16 18.21 -10.62
C ILE A 480 -24.15 19.07 -11.42
N CYS A 481 -23.99 19.15 -12.74
CA CYS A 481 -24.92 19.86 -13.62
C CYS A 481 -26.34 19.28 -13.54
N ILE A 482 -26.48 17.94 -13.55
CA ILE A 482 -27.76 17.25 -13.43
C ILE A 482 -28.39 17.50 -12.04
N ALA A 483 -27.62 17.33 -10.97
CA ALA A 483 -28.08 17.58 -9.60
C ALA A 483 -28.51 19.04 -9.40
N SER A 484 -27.77 19.99 -9.99
CA SER A 484 -28.11 21.42 -9.99
C SER A 484 -29.41 21.71 -10.76
N GLY A 485 -29.60 21.07 -11.91
CA GLY A 485 -30.86 21.14 -12.68
C GLY A 485 -32.06 20.60 -11.90
N LEU A 486 -31.83 19.58 -11.07
CA LEU A 486 -32.80 19.00 -10.13
C LEU A 486 -32.85 19.72 -8.76
N ARG A 487 -32.21 20.89 -8.66
CA ARG A 487 -32.19 21.78 -7.48
C ARG A 487 -31.71 21.09 -6.20
N TRP A 488 -30.77 20.15 -6.31
CA TRP A 488 -30.22 19.41 -5.17
C TRP A 488 -31.31 18.73 -4.31
N SER A 489 -32.40 18.31 -4.94
CA SER A 489 -33.40 17.43 -4.33
C SER A 489 -32.80 16.06 -4.00
N THR A 490 -33.45 15.30 -3.12
CA THR A 490 -33.05 13.95 -2.74
C THR A 490 -32.76 13.06 -3.95
N THR A 491 -33.63 13.09 -4.97
CA THR A 491 -33.40 12.36 -6.23
C THR A 491 -32.15 12.85 -6.97
N GLY A 492 -31.92 14.16 -7.04
CA GLY A 492 -30.73 14.73 -7.68
C GLY A 492 -29.43 14.34 -6.97
N GLN A 493 -29.45 14.31 -5.64
CA GLN A 493 -28.33 13.88 -4.80
C GLN A 493 -28.07 12.36 -4.95
N LEU A 494 -29.10 11.53 -4.90
CA LEU A 494 -28.97 10.08 -5.07
C LEU A 494 -28.48 9.69 -6.48
N ILE A 495 -28.87 10.43 -7.53
CA ILE A 495 -28.35 10.24 -8.89
C ILE A 495 -26.86 10.58 -8.97
N ALA A 496 -26.42 11.61 -8.24
CA ALA A 496 -25.00 11.95 -8.18
C ALA A 496 -24.20 10.93 -7.38
N ASN A 497 -24.76 10.42 -6.28
CA ASN A 497 -24.04 9.57 -5.32
C ASN A 497 -24.04 8.07 -5.66
N THR A 498 -25.20 7.52 -6.06
CA THR A 498 -25.35 6.07 -6.24
C THR A 498 -24.41 5.49 -7.32
N PRO A 499 -24.32 6.08 -8.54
CA PRO A 499 -23.42 5.55 -9.56
C PRO A 499 -21.94 5.69 -9.18
N THR A 500 -21.58 6.77 -8.46
CA THR A 500 -20.21 7.00 -8.02
C THR A 500 -19.78 5.97 -6.98
N MET A 501 -20.62 5.69 -5.98
CA MET A 501 -20.31 4.68 -4.96
C MET A 501 -20.23 3.26 -5.54
N ILE A 502 -21.10 2.90 -6.50
CA ILE A 502 -21.02 1.60 -7.20
C ILE A 502 -19.67 1.45 -7.91
N ILE A 503 -19.21 2.49 -8.61
CA ILE A 503 -17.93 2.45 -9.32
C ILE A 503 -16.76 2.48 -8.33
N GLU A 504 -16.84 3.24 -7.24
CA GLU A 504 -15.87 3.23 -6.14
C GLU A 504 -15.70 1.81 -5.56
N GLU A 505 -16.81 1.12 -5.26
CA GLU A 505 -16.75 -0.26 -4.74
C GLU A 505 -16.15 -1.22 -5.76
N PHE A 506 -16.59 -1.16 -7.01
CA PHE A 506 -15.98 -1.96 -8.08
C PHE A 506 -14.47 -1.70 -8.15
N PHE A 507 -14.07 -0.45 -7.96
CA PHE A 507 -12.68 -0.08 -7.99
C PHE A 507 -11.91 -0.59 -6.77
N LEU A 508 -12.50 -0.56 -5.60
CA LEU A 508 -11.90 -1.15 -4.42
C LEU A 508 -11.65 -2.65 -4.59
N LEU A 509 -12.59 -3.39 -5.20
CA LEU A 509 -12.41 -4.81 -5.52
C LEU A 509 -11.25 -5.04 -6.51
N VAL A 510 -11.17 -4.23 -7.57
CA VAL A 510 -10.06 -4.30 -8.53
C VAL A 510 -8.72 -3.95 -7.88
N LEU A 511 -8.70 -2.96 -6.99
CA LEU A 511 -7.51 -2.59 -6.24
C LEU A 511 -7.08 -3.72 -5.30
N LEU A 512 -8.01 -4.31 -4.55
CA LEU A 512 -7.73 -5.43 -3.65
C LEU A 512 -7.16 -6.63 -4.41
N GLN A 513 -7.70 -6.94 -5.59
CA GLN A 513 -7.10 -7.95 -6.45
C GLN A 513 -5.67 -7.55 -6.86
N ALA A 514 -5.45 -6.34 -7.37
CA ALA A 514 -4.13 -5.91 -7.82
C ALA A 514 -3.10 -5.90 -6.67
N HIS A 515 -3.54 -5.59 -5.45
CA HIS A 515 -2.75 -5.70 -4.22
C HIS A 515 -2.34 -7.12 -3.90
N ASN A 516 -3.29 -8.05 -3.82
CA ASN A 516 -2.99 -9.44 -3.53
C ASN A 516 -1.92 -10.04 -4.47
N TRP A 517 -1.93 -9.61 -5.73
CA TRP A 517 -0.96 -10.05 -6.74
C TRP A 517 0.41 -9.41 -6.54
N ALA A 518 0.46 -8.08 -6.42
CA ALA A 518 1.71 -7.36 -6.21
C ALA A 518 2.38 -7.75 -4.88
N ASP A 519 1.61 -7.85 -3.80
CA ASP A 519 2.10 -8.24 -2.48
C ASP A 519 2.62 -9.69 -2.49
N ARG A 520 1.98 -10.60 -3.25
CA ARG A 520 2.49 -11.96 -3.44
C ARG A 520 3.83 -11.95 -4.18
N GLN A 521 3.92 -11.22 -5.28
CA GLN A 521 5.16 -11.08 -6.05
C GLN A 521 6.27 -10.53 -5.15
N ARG A 522 5.99 -9.48 -4.37
CA ARG A 522 6.94 -8.88 -3.43
C ARG A 522 7.42 -9.87 -2.37
N ARG A 523 6.53 -10.72 -1.83
CA ARG A 523 6.95 -11.78 -0.88
C ARG A 523 7.91 -12.77 -1.52
N VAL A 524 7.64 -13.20 -2.76
CA VAL A 524 8.56 -14.08 -3.49
C VAL A 524 9.91 -13.41 -3.72
N GLU A 525 9.92 -12.15 -4.15
CA GLU A 525 11.16 -11.39 -4.39
C GLU A 525 12.00 -11.23 -3.13
N VAL A 526 11.38 -10.89 -2.00
CA VAL A 526 12.05 -10.70 -0.71
C VAL A 526 12.55 -12.03 -0.15
N THR A 527 11.76 -13.11 -0.22
CA THR A 527 12.21 -14.45 0.20
C THR A 527 13.39 -14.92 -0.67
N ALA A 528 13.33 -14.69 -1.99
CA ALA A 528 14.42 -15.02 -2.90
C ALA A 528 15.69 -14.20 -2.60
N LEU A 529 15.55 -12.90 -2.30
CA LEU A 529 16.65 -12.05 -1.87
C LEU A 529 17.28 -12.55 -0.57
N TYR A 530 16.47 -12.92 0.42
CA TYR A 530 16.95 -13.53 1.66
C TYR A 530 17.77 -14.79 1.40
N ALA A 531 17.27 -15.70 0.54
CA ALA A 531 18.00 -16.91 0.16
C ALA A 531 19.34 -16.59 -0.51
N ARG A 532 19.37 -15.65 -1.48
CA ARG A 532 20.63 -15.22 -2.12
C ARG A 532 21.61 -14.64 -1.10
N ARG A 533 21.15 -13.78 -0.19
CA ARG A 533 22.03 -13.20 0.85
C ARG A 533 22.61 -14.25 1.79
N ARG A 534 21.83 -15.27 2.13
CA ARG A 534 22.33 -16.39 2.92
C ARG A 534 23.39 -17.22 2.20
N ILE A 535 23.20 -17.48 0.91
CA ILE A 535 24.20 -18.16 0.06
C ILE A 535 25.49 -17.33 0.01
N LEU A 536 25.37 -16.01 -0.22
CA LEU A 536 26.52 -15.11 -0.27
C LEU A 536 27.25 -15.04 1.08
N LEU A 537 26.51 -14.98 2.19
CA LEU A 537 27.10 -15.02 3.52
C LEU A 537 27.92 -16.29 3.69
N SER A 538 27.33 -17.47 3.49
CA SER A 538 28.02 -18.77 3.59
C SER A 538 29.31 -18.83 2.76
N TYR A 539 29.27 -18.33 1.53
CA TYR A 539 30.45 -18.21 0.68
C TYR A 539 31.55 -17.35 1.31
N VAL A 540 31.19 -16.17 1.84
CA VAL A 540 32.11 -15.24 2.50
C VAL A 540 32.66 -15.85 3.80
N GLU A 541 31.84 -16.56 4.58
CA GLU A 541 32.26 -17.21 5.82
C GLU A 541 33.34 -18.28 5.57
N LYS A 542 33.20 -19.02 4.48
CA LYS A 542 34.16 -20.06 4.07
C LYS A 542 35.43 -19.47 3.50
N ARG A 543 35.29 -18.45 2.65
CA ARG A 543 36.42 -17.81 1.97
C ARG A 543 37.29 -17.00 2.93
N PHE A 544 36.67 -16.37 3.92
CA PHE A 544 37.35 -15.56 4.93
C PHE A 544 36.97 -16.07 6.32
N PRO A 545 37.50 -17.24 6.74
CA PRO A 545 37.20 -17.80 8.04
C PRO A 545 37.77 -16.89 9.14
N GLU A 546 37.09 -16.84 10.29
CA GLU A 546 37.66 -16.20 11.47
C GLU A 546 38.94 -16.94 11.86
N VAL A 547 40.06 -16.24 11.84
CA VAL A 547 41.30 -16.75 12.42
C VAL A 547 41.05 -16.87 13.91
N MET A 548 40.68 -18.06 14.39
CA MET A 548 40.82 -18.39 15.81
C MET A 548 42.29 -18.18 16.14
N MET A 549 42.57 -17.14 16.92
CA MET A 549 43.85 -16.98 17.59
C MET A 549 44.04 -18.24 18.43
N LEU A 550 44.86 -19.17 17.92
CA LEU A 550 45.44 -20.23 18.72
C LEU A 550 46.27 -19.51 19.79
N GLU A 551 45.67 -19.34 20.96
CA GLU A 551 46.39 -18.98 22.18
C GLU A 551 47.60 -19.92 22.29
N LYS A 552 48.79 -19.33 22.25
CA LYS A 552 50.07 -20.00 22.49
C LYS A 552 50.53 -19.74 23.91
#